data_AF-A0A7C3UYA6-F1
#
_entry.id   AF-A0A7C3UYA6-F1
#
_cell.length_a   1.000
_cell.length_b   1.000
_cell.length_c   1.000
_cell.angle_alpha   90.00
_cell.angle_beta   90.00
_cell.angle_gamma   90.00
#
_symmetry.space_group_name_H-M   'P 1'
#
loop_
_entity.id
_entity.type
_entity.pdbx_description
1 polymer ?
#
loop_
_entity_poly.entity_id
_entity_poly.type
_entity_poly.pdbx_seq_one_letter_code
_entity_poly.pdbx_strand_id
1 'polypeptide(L)'
;MKETYFVILGLLKESPKTPYQIKKEIKELVSVLVGIKATSIYYSLRSMENKRWVEKFIERKKNLSLRYVYTITPLGEHYFYQFLYKSFLNFQRPTFSLDLCLYFMKYLKPKIIQRRIKARIFIVKKLIKEMKHAIEVFKNEKPSSLKMLILQHDLKMVETEEQFLLYLLKKYFKK
;
A
#
# COMPACT_ATOMS: atom_id res chain seq x y z
N MET A 1 10.68 9.61 6.47
CA MET A 1 9.94 8.94 7.57
C MET A 1 9.37 7.64 7.02
N LYS A 2 9.29 6.55 7.79
CA LYS A 2 8.73 5.27 7.30
C LYS A 2 7.22 5.39 7.10
N GLU A 3 6.68 4.83 6.01
CA GLU A 3 5.22 4.81 5.72
C GLU A 3 4.40 4.25 6.89
N THR A 4 4.93 3.23 7.58
CA THR A 4 4.30 2.65 8.77
C THR A 4 4.07 3.67 9.88
N TYR A 5 4.97 4.64 10.10
CA TYR A 5 4.76 5.68 11.12
C TYR A 5 3.63 6.61 10.73
N PHE A 6 3.55 6.97 9.45
CA PHE A 6 2.50 7.84 8.95
C PHE A 6 1.11 7.20 9.13
N VAL A 7 0.98 5.93 8.76
CA VAL A 7 -0.28 5.18 8.95
C VAL A 7 -0.65 5.09 10.43
N ILE A 8 0.31 4.76 11.31
CA ILE A 8 0.04 4.67 12.76
C ILE A 8 -0.41 6.02 13.33
N LEU A 9 0.25 7.12 12.97
CA LEU A 9 -0.14 8.47 13.42
C LEU A 9 -1.55 8.83 12.92
N GLY A 10 -1.87 8.53 11.66
CA GLY A 10 -3.20 8.75 11.10
C GLY A 10 -4.28 7.99 11.87
N LEU A 11 -4.07 6.69 12.13
CA LEU A 11 -4.99 5.88 12.94
C LEU A 11 -5.15 6.41 14.35
N LEU A 12 -4.05 6.82 15.00
CA LEU A 12 -4.10 7.36 16.37
C LEU A 12 -4.71 8.76 16.45
N LYS A 13 -4.72 9.52 15.35
CA LYS A 13 -5.43 10.80 15.24
C LYS A 13 -6.94 10.64 15.22
N GLU A 14 -7.45 9.52 14.69
CA GLU A 14 -8.89 9.23 14.72
C GLU A 14 -9.38 8.87 16.13
N SER A 15 -8.60 8.06 16.86
CA SER A 15 -8.87 7.70 18.25
C SER A 15 -7.69 6.98 18.90
N PRO A 16 -7.58 7.00 20.24
CA PRO A 16 -6.64 6.15 20.97
C PRO A 16 -6.90 4.67 20.69
N LYS A 17 -5.84 3.90 20.43
CA LYS A 17 -5.95 2.48 20.02
C LYS A 17 -4.91 1.61 20.70
N THR A 18 -5.30 0.37 20.96
CA THR A 18 -4.36 -0.69 21.38
C THR A 18 -3.49 -1.14 20.20
N PRO A 19 -2.29 -1.72 20.44
CA PRO A 19 -1.46 -2.28 19.37
C PRO A 19 -2.18 -3.32 18.51
N TYR A 20 -3.11 -4.07 19.10
CA TYR A 20 -3.91 -5.07 18.38
C TYR A 20 -4.90 -4.41 17.41
N GLN A 21 -5.59 -3.35 17.84
CA GLN A 21 -6.49 -2.58 16.97
C GLN A 21 -5.72 -1.96 15.81
N ILE A 22 -4.58 -1.31 16.09
CA ILE A 22 -3.70 -0.75 15.06
C ILE A 22 -3.29 -1.83 14.05
N LYS A 23 -2.90 -3.02 14.53
CA LYS A 23 -2.56 -4.16 13.65
C LYS A 23 -3.73 -4.61 12.77
N LYS A 24 -4.93 -4.69 13.35
CA LYS A 24 -6.14 -5.08 12.62
C LYS A 24 -6.47 -4.06 11.53
N GLU A 25 -6.52 -2.79 11.88
CA GLU A 25 -6.89 -1.70 10.97
C GLU A 25 -5.83 -1.49 9.88
N ILE A 26 -4.54 -1.61 10.20
CA ILE A 26 -3.49 -1.63 9.16
C ILE A 26 -3.73 -2.79 8.21
N LYS A 27 -4.01 -4.01 8.70
CA LYS A 27 -4.25 -5.15 7.82
C LYS A 27 -5.44 -4.90 6.88
N GLU A 28 -6.51 -4.29 7.38
CA GLU A 28 -7.68 -3.90 6.59
C GLU A 28 -7.32 -2.82 5.56
N LEU A 29 -6.62 -1.75 5.96
CA LEU A 29 -6.15 -0.71 5.05
C LEU A 29 -5.22 -1.27 3.96
N VAL A 30 -4.29 -2.15 4.30
CA VAL A 30 -3.36 -2.80 3.38
C VAL A 30 -4.04 -3.79 2.45
N SER A 31 -5.10 -4.45 2.90
CA SER A 31 -5.89 -5.30 2.02
C SER A 31 -6.57 -4.50 0.91
N VAL A 32 -6.84 -3.21 1.15
CA VAL A 32 -7.35 -2.26 0.16
C VAL A 32 -6.21 -1.57 -0.61
N LEU A 33 -5.09 -1.28 0.06
CA LEU A 33 -3.91 -0.59 -0.45
C LEU A 33 -2.80 -1.63 -0.68
N VAL A 34 -2.82 -2.26 -1.85
CA VAL A 34 -1.90 -3.34 -2.22
C VAL A 34 -0.43 -2.87 -2.05
N GLY A 35 0.25 -3.25 -0.97
CA GLY A 35 1.71 -3.06 -0.89
C GLY A 35 2.38 -2.96 0.49
N ILE A 36 1.69 -2.56 1.56
CA ILE A 36 2.40 -2.33 2.83
C ILE A 36 2.54 -3.65 3.61
N LYS A 37 3.77 -4.13 3.79
CA LYS A 37 4.04 -5.30 4.65
C LYS A 37 3.88 -4.91 6.13
N ALA A 38 2.83 -5.41 6.78
CA ALA A 38 2.45 -5.09 8.17
C ALA A 38 3.35 -5.76 9.25
N THR A 39 4.66 -5.86 9.04
CA THR A 39 5.54 -6.73 9.86
C THR A 39 6.20 -6.05 11.07
N SER A 40 6.07 -4.73 11.28
CA SER A 40 6.87 -4.01 12.29
C SER A 40 6.12 -3.06 13.24
N ILE A 41 4.84 -3.29 13.53
CA ILE A 41 3.99 -2.37 14.32
C ILE A 41 4.52 -2.13 15.73
N TYR A 42 4.87 -3.18 16.49
CA TYR A 42 5.36 -3.03 17.87
C TYR A 42 6.69 -2.28 17.94
N TYR A 43 7.61 -2.60 17.02
CA TYR A 43 8.88 -1.88 16.90
C TYR A 43 8.64 -0.39 16.54
N SER A 44 7.67 -0.15 15.65
CA SER A 44 7.30 1.19 15.23
C SER A 44 6.74 2.01 16.39
N LEU A 45 5.80 1.45 17.17
CA LEU A 45 5.23 2.10 18.34
C LEU A 45 6.30 2.45 19.38
N ARG A 46 7.19 1.50 19.71
CA ARG A 46 8.31 1.76 20.64
C ARG A 46 9.22 2.88 20.14
N SER A 47 9.54 2.90 18.84
CA SER A 47 10.35 3.97 18.26
C SER A 47 9.62 5.33 18.25
N MET A 48 8.30 5.34 18.09
CA MET A 48 7.49 6.56 18.08
C MET A 48 7.32 7.11 19.50
N GLU A 49 7.21 6.25 20.51
CA GLU A 49 7.19 6.59 21.93
C GLU A 49 8.52 7.23 22.35
N ASN A 50 9.66 6.63 21.99
CA ASN A 50 10.99 7.21 22.24
C ASN A 50 11.17 8.60 21.61
N LYS A 51 10.47 8.87 20.50
CA LYS A 51 10.47 10.16 19.81
C LYS A 51 9.42 11.14 20.35
N ARG A 52 8.65 10.74 21.37
CA ARG A 52 7.53 11.49 21.94
C ARG A 52 6.47 11.88 20.90
N TRP A 53 6.29 11.04 19.87
CA TRP A 53 5.23 11.25 18.89
C TRP A 53 3.92 10.63 19.36
N VAL A 54 4.01 9.55 20.13
CA VAL A 54 2.87 8.87 20.76
C VAL A 54 3.16 8.67 22.23
N GLU A 55 2.10 8.56 23.01
CA GLU A 55 2.16 8.24 24.44
C GLU A 55 1.32 7.00 24.72
N LYS A 56 1.76 6.24 25.72
CA LYS A 56 1.15 4.99 26.15
C LYS A 56 0.51 5.18 27.52
N PHE A 57 -0.77 4.90 27.64
CA PHE A 57 -1.48 4.93 28.92
C PHE A 57 -2.23 3.62 29.17
N ILE A 58 -2.63 3.41 30.42
CA ILE A 58 -3.38 2.23 30.84
C ILE A 58 -4.85 2.60 30.93
N GLU A 59 -5.67 1.97 30.09
CA GLU A 59 -7.12 2.09 30.17
C GLU A 59 -7.65 1.00 31.13
N ARG A 60 -8.29 1.42 32.24
CA ARG A 60 -8.97 0.51 33.17
C ARG A 60 -10.40 0.27 32.68
N LYS A 61 -10.65 -0.92 32.13
CA LYS A 61 -12.03 -1.36 31.83
C LYS A 61 -12.65 -2.00 33.07
N LYS A 62 -13.95 -1.75 33.30
CA LYS A 62 -14.70 -2.18 34.51
C LYS A 62 -14.58 -3.68 34.88
N ASN A 63 -14.20 -4.56 33.95
CA ASN A 63 -13.92 -5.97 34.23
C ASN A 63 -12.56 -6.42 33.60
N LEU A 64 -11.56 -6.59 34.45
CA LEU A 64 -10.51 -7.64 34.43
C LEU A 64 -9.40 -7.67 33.34
N SER A 65 -9.06 -6.59 32.63
CA SER A 65 -7.72 -6.50 32.02
C SER A 65 -7.21 -5.07 31.88
N LEU A 66 -5.99 -4.80 32.39
CA LEU A 66 -5.26 -3.58 32.07
C LEU A 66 -4.88 -3.64 30.58
N ARG A 67 -5.30 -2.65 29.80
CA ARG A 67 -4.93 -2.57 28.38
C ARG A 67 -4.07 -1.35 28.14
N TYR A 68 -2.95 -1.57 27.46
CA TYR A 68 -2.12 -0.48 26.99
C TYR A 68 -2.72 0.11 25.72
N VAL A 69 -3.04 1.38 25.78
CA VAL A 69 -3.59 2.18 24.69
C VAL A 69 -2.56 3.24 24.33
N TYR A 70 -2.41 3.49 23.02
CA TYR A 70 -1.57 4.56 22.51
C TYR A 70 -2.45 5.73 22.08
N THR A 71 -1.96 6.94 22.26
CA THR A 71 -2.53 8.18 21.72
C THR A 71 -1.45 8.98 21.00
N ILE A 72 -1.85 9.78 20.03
CA ILE A 72 -0.97 10.77 19.40
C ILE A 72 -0.75 11.94 20.36
N THR A 73 0.45 12.51 20.34
CA THR A 73 0.81 13.74 21.07
C THR A 73 0.74 14.95 20.15
N PRO A 74 0.76 16.20 20.66
CA PRO A 74 0.85 17.39 19.82
C PRO A 74 2.07 17.38 18.89
N LEU A 75 3.20 16.85 19.35
CA LEU A 75 4.40 16.69 18.52
C LEU A 75 4.16 15.66 17.40
N GLY A 76 3.52 14.54 17.71
CA GLY A 76 3.12 13.53 16.73
C GLY A 76 2.16 14.08 15.67
N GLU A 77 1.21 14.93 16.07
CA GLU A 77 0.30 15.60 15.14
C GLU A 77 1.03 16.53 14.19
N HIS A 78 1.96 17.34 14.70
CA HIS A 78 2.80 18.20 13.85
C HIS A 78 3.53 17.38 12.78
N TYR A 79 4.14 16.26 13.17
CA TYR A 79 4.83 15.36 12.23
C TYR A 79 3.88 14.67 11.25
N PHE A 80 2.67 14.32 11.68
CA PHE A 80 1.63 13.76 10.80
C PHE A 80 1.30 14.75 9.67
N TYR A 81 0.97 16.00 10.01
CA TYR A 81 0.67 17.04 9.02
C TYR A 81 1.86 17.35 8.13
N GLN A 82 3.05 17.51 8.72
CA GLN A 82 4.27 17.76 7.95
C GLN A 82 4.51 16.65 6.92
N PHE A 83 4.28 15.39 7.28
CA PHE A 83 4.42 14.27 6.37
C PHE A 83 3.33 14.24 5.30
N LEU A 84 2.08 14.50 5.67
CA LEU A 84 0.95 14.57 4.74
C LEU A 84 1.22 15.62 3.65
N TYR A 85 1.60 16.84 4.02
CA TYR A 85 1.93 17.89 3.05
C TYR A 85 3.11 17.52 2.16
N LYS A 86 4.19 16.98 2.76
CA LYS A 86 5.36 16.53 1.98
C LYS A 86 5.02 15.40 1.01
N SER A 87 4.10 14.51 1.37
CA SER A 87 3.73 13.37 0.54
C SER A 87 3.06 13.77 -0.77
N PHE A 88 2.32 14.89 -0.80
CA PHE A 88 1.76 15.43 -2.04
C PHE A 88 2.83 15.93 -3.03
N LEU A 89 3.99 16.36 -2.51
CA LEU A 89 5.10 16.88 -3.33
C LEU A 89 6.16 15.82 -3.64
N ASN A 90 6.18 14.73 -2.86
CA ASN A 90 7.17 13.68 -3.00
C ASN A 90 6.75 12.68 -4.08
N PHE A 91 7.09 12.98 -5.33
CA PHE A 91 6.98 12.00 -6.41
C PHE A 91 8.25 11.17 -6.52
N GLN A 92 8.16 9.89 -6.17
CA GLN A 92 9.20 8.92 -6.45
C GLN A 92 8.78 8.08 -7.65
N ARG A 93 9.58 8.11 -8.72
CA ARG A 93 9.33 7.29 -9.90
C ARG A 93 9.32 5.82 -9.48
N PRO A 94 8.25 5.06 -9.75
CA PRO A 94 8.21 3.63 -9.47
C PRO A 94 9.33 2.90 -10.21
N THR A 95 10.03 2.00 -9.52
CA THR A 95 11.03 1.13 -10.13
C THR A 95 10.41 -0.21 -10.48
N PHE A 96 10.53 -0.64 -11.73
CA PHE A 96 9.96 -1.91 -12.19
C PHE A 96 11.06 -2.93 -12.44
N SER A 97 10.91 -4.13 -11.86
CA SER A 97 11.83 -5.25 -12.12
C SER A 97 11.86 -5.66 -13.59
N LEU A 98 10.81 -5.35 -14.35
CA LEU A 98 10.74 -5.58 -15.79
C LEU A 98 11.83 -4.80 -16.54
N ASP A 99 12.12 -3.56 -16.15
CA ASP A 99 13.05 -2.70 -16.87
C ASP A 99 14.46 -3.32 -16.90
N LEU A 100 14.88 -3.91 -15.77
CA LEU A 100 16.13 -4.67 -15.69
C LEU A 100 16.08 -5.93 -16.58
N CYS A 101 14.97 -6.67 -16.56
CA CYS A 101 14.79 -7.82 -17.45
C CYS A 101 14.89 -7.45 -18.93
N LEU A 102 14.33 -6.30 -19.33
CA LEU A 102 14.42 -5.80 -20.71
C LEU A 102 15.85 -5.41 -21.05
N TYR A 103 16.56 -4.73 -20.16
CA TYR A 103 17.95 -4.36 -20.38
C TYR A 103 18.84 -5.58 -20.64
N PHE A 104 18.63 -6.67 -19.88
CA PHE A 104 19.39 -7.91 -20.02
C PHE A 104 18.77 -8.94 -20.98
N MET A 105 17.70 -8.60 -21.70
CA MET A 105 16.98 -9.58 -22.53
C MET A 105 17.84 -10.16 -23.66
N LYS A 106 18.89 -9.45 -24.09
CA LYS A 106 19.84 -9.90 -25.13
C LYS A 106 20.54 -11.22 -24.79
N TYR A 107 20.56 -11.61 -23.52
CA TYR A 107 21.14 -12.87 -23.05
C TYR A 107 20.14 -14.04 -23.06
N LEU A 108 18.89 -13.84 -23.49
CA LEU A 108 17.83 -14.85 -23.48
C LEU A 108 17.42 -15.25 -24.91
N LYS A 109 17.03 -16.52 -25.08
CA LYS A 109 16.51 -17.01 -26.37
C LYS A 109 15.15 -16.35 -26.69
N PRO A 110 14.90 -15.87 -27.92
CA PRO A 110 13.65 -15.16 -28.28
C PRO A 110 12.36 -15.92 -27.92
N LYS A 111 12.32 -17.24 -28.14
CA LYS A 111 11.18 -18.10 -27.77
C LYS A 111 10.88 -18.08 -26.26
N ILE A 112 11.92 -18.04 -25.42
CA ILE A 112 11.78 -17.98 -23.96
C ILE A 112 11.22 -16.62 -23.54
N ILE A 113 11.74 -15.54 -24.12
CA ILE A 113 11.28 -14.17 -23.85
C ILE A 113 9.80 -14.03 -24.19
N GLN A 114 9.40 -14.50 -25.38
CA GLN A 114 8.00 -14.43 -25.83
C GLN A 114 7.06 -15.19 -24.89
N ARG A 115 7.43 -16.42 -24.48
CA ARG A 115 6.66 -17.20 -23.50
C ARG A 115 6.60 -16.47 -22.14
N ARG A 116 7.73 -15.87 -21.74
CA ARG A 116 7.94 -14.90 -20.66
C ARG A 116 6.82 -13.86 -20.55
N ILE A 117 6.80 -13.03 -21.58
CA ILE A 117 5.92 -11.88 -21.69
C ILE A 117 4.46 -12.34 -21.72
N LYS A 118 4.12 -13.40 -22.49
CA LYS A 118 2.76 -13.96 -22.53
C LYS A 118 2.27 -14.43 -21.16
N ALA A 119 3.11 -15.10 -20.38
CA ALA A 119 2.76 -15.52 -19.03
C ALA A 119 2.53 -14.33 -18.09
N ARG A 120 3.37 -13.29 -18.18
CA ARG A 120 3.19 -12.06 -17.41
C ARG A 120 1.89 -11.34 -17.78
N ILE A 121 1.57 -11.23 -19.07
CA ILE A 121 0.29 -10.68 -19.55
C ILE A 121 -0.89 -11.42 -18.94
N PHE A 122 -0.86 -12.76 -18.90
CA PHE A 122 -1.92 -13.55 -18.30
C PHE A 122 -2.11 -13.23 -16.80
N ILE A 123 -1.02 -13.13 -16.03
CA ILE A 123 -1.06 -12.77 -14.62
C ILE A 123 -1.63 -11.36 -14.42
N VAL A 124 -1.14 -10.39 -15.19
CA VAL A 124 -1.59 -8.98 -15.12
C VAL A 124 -3.07 -8.86 -15.47
N LYS A 125 -3.55 -9.53 -16.53
CA LYS A 125 -4.96 -9.57 -16.90
C LYS A 125 -5.85 -10.15 -15.80
N LYS A 126 -5.40 -11.23 -15.15
CA LYS A 126 -6.12 -11.83 -14.03
C LYS A 126 -6.25 -10.82 -12.88
N LEU A 127 -5.17 -10.15 -12.52
CA LEU A 127 -5.17 -9.10 -11.50
C LEU A 127 -6.12 -7.95 -11.85
N ILE A 128 -6.08 -7.44 -13.09
CA ILE A 128 -7.00 -6.40 -13.58
C ILE A 128 -8.46 -6.83 -13.40
N LYS A 129 -8.79 -8.07 -13.75
CA LYS A 129 -10.15 -8.61 -13.59
C LYS A 129 -10.59 -8.63 -12.13
N GLU A 130 -9.72 -9.11 -11.24
CA GLU A 130 -9.99 -9.16 -9.79
C GLU A 130 -10.19 -7.75 -9.21
N MET A 131 -9.34 -6.79 -9.60
CA MET A 131 -9.45 -5.39 -9.18
C MET A 131 -10.72 -4.73 -9.69
N LYS A 132 -11.10 -4.94 -10.95
CA LYS A 132 -12.35 -4.41 -11.53
C LYS A 132 -13.57 -4.93 -10.78
N HIS A 133 -13.61 -6.23 -10.50
CA HIS A 133 -14.69 -6.83 -9.70
C HIS A 133 -14.75 -6.23 -8.28
N ALA A 134 -13.60 -6.08 -7.61
CA ALA A 134 -13.56 -5.46 -6.29
C ALA A 134 -14.06 -4.01 -6.30
N ILE A 135 -13.69 -3.23 -7.33
CA ILE A 135 -14.17 -1.87 -7.53
C ILE A 135 -15.68 -1.83 -7.76
N GLU A 136 -16.23 -2.74 -8.59
CA GLU A 136 -17.68 -2.81 -8.85
C GLU A 136 -18.48 -3.11 -7.59
N VAL A 137 -18.06 -4.11 -6.80
CA VAL A 137 -18.70 -4.43 -5.52
C VAL A 137 -18.66 -3.22 -4.59
N PHE A 138 -17.50 -2.58 -4.45
CA PHE A 138 -17.33 -1.44 -3.56
C PHE A 138 -18.10 -0.20 -4.03
N LYS A 139 -18.30 -0.03 -5.35
CA LYS A 139 -19.04 1.09 -5.94
C LYS A 139 -20.51 1.06 -5.54
N ASN A 140 -21.08 -0.14 -5.46
CA ASN A 140 -22.48 -0.33 -5.06
C ASN A 140 -22.71 -0.02 -3.58
N GLU A 141 -21.69 -0.19 -2.73
CA GLU A 141 -21.78 0.11 -1.30
C GLU A 141 -21.49 1.59 -0.99
N LYS A 142 -20.42 2.16 -1.57
CA LYS A 142 -19.90 3.51 -1.22
C LYS A 142 -19.23 4.21 -2.43
N PRO A 143 -20.01 4.78 -3.36
CA PRO A 143 -19.52 5.26 -4.65
C PRO A 143 -18.55 6.44 -4.60
N SER A 144 -18.57 7.27 -3.55
CA SER A 144 -17.80 8.53 -3.46
C SER A 144 -16.70 8.53 -2.39
N SER A 145 -16.21 7.36 -1.97
CA SER A 145 -15.15 7.31 -0.96
C SER A 145 -13.75 7.54 -1.55
N LEU A 146 -12.84 8.15 -0.78
CA LEU A 146 -11.41 8.26 -1.16
C LEU A 146 -10.76 6.90 -1.44
N LYS A 147 -11.25 5.83 -0.79
CA LYS A 147 -10.79 4.46 -1.04
C LYS A 147 -11.07 4.02 -2.48
N MET A 148 -12.21 4.44 -3.05
CA MET A 148 -12.54 4.17 -4.45
C MET A 148 -11.52 4.81 -5.40
N LEU A 149 -11.17 6.07 -5.15
CA LEU A 149 -10.19 6.80 -5.96
C LEU A 149 -8.81 6.11 -5.92
N ILE A 150 -8.41 5.60 -4.76
CA ILE A 150 -7.13 4.88 -4.63
C ILE A 150 -7.16 3.57 -5.42
N LEU A 151 -8.24 2.78 -5.31
CA LEU A 151 -8.39 1.54 -6.07
C LEU A 151 -8.40 1.79 -7.59
N GLN A 152 -9.08 2.85 -8.04
CA GLN A 152 -9.11 3.25 -9.45
C GLN A 152 -7.73 3.69 -9.94
N HIS A 153 -7.00 4.45 -9.14
CA HIS A 153 -5.62 4.83 -9.42
C HIS A 153 -4.72 3.60 -9.58
N ASP A 154 -4.79 2.65 -8.65
CA ASP A 154 -3.99 1.43 -8.69
C ASP A 154 -4.34 0.56 -9.91
N LEU A 155 -5.63 0.44 -10.23
CA LEU A 155 -6.08 -0.25 -11.44
C LEU A 155 -5.46 0.38 -12.69
N LYS A 156 -5.43 1.72 -12.77
CA LYS A 156 -4.87 2.43 -13.93
C LYS A 156 -3.39 2.11 -14.12
N MET A 157 -2.63 2.01 -13.03
CA MET A 157 -1.22 1.64 -13.08
C MET A 157 -1.00 0.23 -13.63
N VAL A 158 -1.84 -0.73 -13.21
CA VAL A 158 -1.76 -2.12 -13.69
C VAL A 158 -2.22 -2.24 -15.16
N GLU A 159 -3.24 -1.48 -15.57
CA GLU A 159 -3.66 -1.42 -16.98
C GLU A 159 -2.56 -0.85 -17.89
N THR A 160 -1.81 0.15 -17.43
CA THR A 160 -0.65 0.68 -18.18
C THR A 160 0.44 -0.39 -18.35
N GLU A 161 0.71 -1.22 -17.34
CA GLU A 161 1.62 -2.36 -17.46
C GLU A 161 1.13 -3.37 -18.51
N GLU A 162 -0.17 -3.69 -18.55
CA GLU A 162 -0.74 -4.56 -19.58
C GLU A 162 -0.51 -4.00 -20.99
N GLN A 163 -0.85 -2.72 -21.17
CA GLN A 163 -0.68 -2.02 -22.45
C GLN A 163 0.77 -2.06 -22.92
N PHE A 164 1.72 -1.81 -22.00
CA PHE A 164 3.14 -1.89 -22.30
C PHE A 164 3.59 -3.30 -22.71
N LEU A 165 3.14 -4.34 -22.00
CA LEU A 165 3.48 -5.73 -22.33
C LEU A 165 2.90 -6.18 -23.68
N LEU A 166 1.67 -5.75 -24.00
CA LEU A 166 1.05 -6.01 -25.30
C LEU A 166 1.80 -5.30 -26.44
N TYR A 167 2.20 -4.04 -26.22
CA TYR A 167 3.05 -3.30 -27.15
C TYR A 167 4.39 -4.01 -27.39
N LEU A 168 5.08 -4.41 -26.32
CA LEU A 168 6.35 -5.12 -26.38
C LEU A 168 6.23 -6.43 -27.18
N LEU A 169 5.16 -7.20 -26.92
CA LEU A 169 4.89 -8.44 -27.65
C LEU A 169 4.65 -8.19 -29.16
N LYS A 170 3.90 -7.14 -29.50
CA LYS A 170 3.64 -6.75 -30.90
C LYS A 170 4.92 -6.30 -31.60
N LYS A 171 5.72 -5.44 -30.96
CA LYS A 171 6.92 -4.83 -31.57
C LYS A 171 8.04 -5.83 -31.84
N TYR A 172 8.25 -6.80 -30.96
CA TYR A 172 9.42 -7.70 -31.03
C TYR A 172 9.09 -9.14 -31.46
N PHE A 173 7.81 -9.56 -31.45
CA PHE A 173 7.46 -10.96 -31.65
C PHE A 173 6.23 -11.22 -32.54
N LYS A 174 5.55 -10.19 -33.07
CA LYS A 174 4.63 -10.38 -34.19
C LYS A 174 5.45 -10.31 -35.48
N LYS A 175 5.46 -11.42 -36.23
CA LYS A 175 5.70 -11.40 -37.68
C LYS A 175 4.45 -10.84 -38.36
#